data_AF-A0A7W5YUS4-F1
#
_entry.id   AF-A0A7W5YUS4-F1
#
_cell.length_a   1.000
_cell.length_b   1.000
_cell.length_c   1.000
_cell.angle_alpha   90.00
_cell.angle_beta   90.00
_cell.angle_gamma   90.00
#
_symmetry.space_group_name_H-M   'P 1'
#
loop_
_entity.id
_entity.type
_entity.pdbx_description
1 polymer ?
#
loop_
_entity_poly.entity_id
_entity_poly.type
_entity_poly.pdbx_seq_one_letter_code
_entity_poly.pdbx_strand_id
1 'polypeptide(L)'
;MEVSKQVRESDLEGRARSMLEGRIDVLLELDTLDSKVAELAGKLAETARAREECYARATKRGWSEADLRALGIRQEVDLSAPAPSRGRRAGRARRSPAQPSGEPTTSASSPGSTAHSSAGHALSPSPSASEETPAAAGRTW
;
A
#
# COMPACT_ATOMS: atom_id res chain seq x y z
N MET A 1 -12.50 9.68 52.51
CA MET A 1 -11.63 9.54 51.32
C MET A 1 -12.32 8.77 50.19
N GLU A 2 -13.35 7.95 50.46
CA GLU A 2 -14.17 7.25 49.44
C GLU A 2 -14.66 8.11 48.27
N VAL A 3 -15.25 9.28 48.54
CA VAL A 3 -15.91 10.11 47.51
C VAL A 3 -14.91 10.56 46.43
N SER A 4 -13.68 10.91 46.82
CA SER A 4 -12.63 11.30 45.87
C SER A 4 -12.13 10.14 45.00
N LYS A 5 -12.26 8.90 45.48
CA LYS A 5 -11.95 7.71 44.67
C LYS A 5 -13.07 7.45 43.66
N GLN A 6 -14.32 7.52 44.10
CA GLN A 6 -15.49 7.32 43.24
C GLN A 6 -15.54 8.32 42.08
N VAL A 7 -15.25 9.60 42.35
CA VAL A 7 -15.24 10.64 41.31
C VAL A 7 -14.14 10.38 40.26
N ARG A 8 -12.94 9.99 40.69
CA ARG A 8 -11.85 9.67 39.74
C ARG A 8 -12.16 8.45 38.88
N GLU A 9 -12.85 7.46 39.44
CA GLU A 9 -13.29 6.28 38.71
C GLU A 9 -14.35 6.66 37.66
N SER A 10 -15.36 7.45 38.04
CA SER A 10 -16.35 7.94 37.08
C SER A 10 -15.75 8.82 35.96
N ASP A 11 -14.74 9.64 36.29
CA ASP A 11 -14.04 10.46 35.30
C ASP A 11 -13.24 9.59 34.31
N LEU A 12 -12.60 8.53 34.81
CA LEU A 12 -11.85 7.58 33.99
C LEU A 12 -12.79 6.77 33.08
N GLU A 13 -13.92 6.31 33.60
CA GLU A 13 -14.96 5.65 32.80
C GLU A 13 -15.52 6.57 31.72
N GLY A 14 -15.83 7.82 32.07
CA GLY A 14 -16.32 8.82 31.11
C GLY A 14 -15.31 9.06 29.99
N ARG A 15 -14.02 9.19 30.34
CA ARG A 15 -12.95 9.35 29.36
C ARG A 15 -12.78 8.12 28.47
N ALA A 16 -12.87 6.92 29.04
CA ALA A 16 -12.79 5.67 28.29
C ALA A 16 -13.95 5.52 27.30
N ARG A 17 -15.19 5.83 27.75
CA ARG A 17 -16.39 5.83 26.89
C ARG A 17 -16.24 6.82 25.74
N SER A 18 -15.87 8.07 26.04
CA SER A 18 -15.67 9.11 25.02
C SER A 18 -14.62 8.71 23.96
N MET A 19 -13.52 8.08 24.37
CA MET A 19 -12.51 7.59 23.43
C MET A 19 -13.03 6.45 22.55
N LEU A 20 -13.84 5.54 23.10
CA LEU A 20 -14.43 4.44 22.35
C LEU A 20 -15.50 4.94 21.39
N GLU A 21 -16.33 5.89 21.81
CA GLU A 21 -17.36 6.53 20.98
C GLU A 21 -16.72 7.22 19.76
N GLY A 22 -15.70 8.06 19.97
CA GLY A 22 -14.98 8.69 18.86
C GLY A 22 -14.29 7.69 17.92
N ARG A 23 -13.86 6.52 18.42
CA ARG A 23 -13.33 5.44 17.56
C ARG A 23 -14.43 4.75 16.78
N ILE A 24 -15.60 4.54 17.37
CA ILE A 24 -16.77 3.97 16.70
C ILE A 24 -17.18 4.90 15.55
N ASP A 25 -17.24 6.20 15.78
CA ASP A 25 -17.57 7.19 14.74
C ASP A 25 -16.62 7.10 13.54
N VAL A 26 -15.31 7.05 13.80
CA VAL A 26 -14.30 6.91 12.73
C VAL A 26 -14.44 5.59 11.96
N LEU A 27 -14.74 4.48 12.65
CA LEU A 27 -14.94 3.19 12.00
C LEU A 27 -16.22 3.17 11.13
N LEU A 28 -17.29 3.83 11.57
CA LEU A 28 -18.52 3.99 10.80
C LEU A 28 -18.30 4.88 9.57
N GLU A 29 -17.51 5.95 9.71
CA GLU A 29 -17.12 6.80 8.59
C GLU A 29 -16.29 6.00 7.57
N LEU A 30 -15.33 5.19 8.04
CA LEU A 30 -14.52 4.35 7.17
C LEU A 30 -15.37 3.33 6.41
N ASP A 31 -16.31 2.65 7.07
CA ASP A 31 -17.23 1.70 6.43
C ASP A 31 -18.11 2.37 5.35
N THR A 32 -18.55 3.60 5.63
CA THR A 32 -19.28 4.43 4.66
C THR A 32 -18.41 4.77 3.44
N LEU A 33 -17.14 5.09 3.65
CA LEU A 33 -16.20 5.37 2.56
C LEU A 33 -15.88 4.12 1.73
N ASP A 34 -15.66 2.98 2.39
CA ASP A 34 -15.41 1.70 1.71
C ASP A 34 -16.61 1.29 0.83
N SER A 35 -17.83 1.49 1.32
CA SER A 35 -19.05 1.27 0.54
C SER A 35 -19.11 2.16 -0.71
N LYS A 36 -18.75 3.45 -0.58
CA LYS A 36 -18.67 4.38 -1.72
C LYS A 36 -17.59 3.98 -2.73
N VAL A 37 -16.44 3.51 -2.26
CA VAL A 37 -15.36 2.99 -3.13
C VAL A 37 -15.85 1.78 -3.92
N ALA A 38 -16.56 0.85 -3.28
CA ALA A 38 -17.14 -0.31 -3.96
C ALA A 38 -18.17 0.10 -5.03
N GLU A 39 -19.05 1.06 -4.72
CA GLU A 39 -20.00 1.60 -5.71
C GLU A 39 -19.31 2.27 -6.90
N LEU A 40 -18.28 3.09 -6.65
CA LEU A 40 -17.52 3.74 -7.71
C LEU A 40 -16.77 2.72 -8.57
N ALA A 41 -16.21 1.68 -7.98
CA ALA A 41 -15.59 0.58 -8.72
C ALA A 41 -16.61 -0.15 -9.60
N GLY A 42 -17.84 -0.36 -9.10
CA GLY A 42 -18.95 -0.90 -9.90
C GLY A 42 -19.28 -0.02 -11.10
N LYS A 43 -19.45 1.29 -10.89
CA LYS A 43 -19.71 2.26 -11.97
C LYS A 43 -18.56 2.30 -12.98
N LEU A 44 -17.30 2.22 -12.55
CA LEU A 44 -16.15 2.14 -13.45
C LEU A 44 -16.20 0.86 -14.29
N ALA A 45 -16.53 -0.29 -13.72
CA ALA A 45 -16.67 -1.54 -14.46
C ALA A 45 -17.83 -1.51 -15.48
N GLU A 46 -18.97 -0.91 -15.13
CA GLU A 46 -20.09 -0.71 -16.06
C GLU A 46 -19.72 0.20 -17.22
N THR A 47 -19.09 1.34 -16.93
CA THR A 47 -18.63 2.25 -17.99
C THR A 47 -17.56 1.62 -18.87
N ALA A 48 -16.71 0.75 -18.33
CA ALA A 48 -15.73 0.00 -19.11
C ALA A 48 -16.40 -0.95 -20.11
N ARG A 49 -17.39 -1.75 -19.66
CA ARG A 49 -18.16 -2.63 -20.54
C ARG A 49 -18.89 -1.85 -21.63
N ALA A 50 -19.53 -0.74 -21.25
CA ALA A 50 -20.24 0.12 -22.22
C ALA A 50 -19.29 0.70 -23.28
N ARG A 51 -18.05 1.04 -22.91
CA ARG A 51 -17.00 1.49 -23.84
C ARG A 51 -16.57 0.37 -24.79
N GLU A 52 -16.34 -0.83 -24.28
CA GLU A 52 -15.99 -2.00 -25.09
C GLU A 52 -17.10 -2.35 -26.08
N GLU A 53 -18.36 -2.35 -25.64
CA GLU A 53 -19.52 -2.55 -26.52
C GLU A 53 -19.66 -1.45 -27.58
N CYS A 54 -19.34 -0.21 -27.22
CA CYS A 54 -19.33 0.90 -28.18
C CYS A 54 -18.24 0.70 -29.24
N TYR A 55 -17.03 0.36 -28.82
CA TYR A 55 -15.92 0.03 -29.71
C TYR A 55 -16.27 -1.14 -30.65
N ALA A 56 -16.81 -2.23 -30.10
CA ALA A 56 -17.23 -3.41 -30.88
C ALA A 56 -18.34 -3.07 -31.89
N ARG A 57 -19.33 -2.25 -31.51
CA ARG A 57 -20.39 -1.80 -32.43
C ARG A 57 -19.86 -0.89 -33.52
N ALA A 58 -18.93 0.01 -33.20
CA ALA A 58 -18.41 0.97 -34.16
C ALA A 58 -17.46 0.30 -35.16
N THR A 59 -16.58 -0.58 -34.69
CA THR A 59 -15.75 -1.44 -35.56
C THR A 59 -16.60 -2.33 -36.46
N LYS A 60 -17.69 -2.94 -35.95
CA LYS A 60 -18.67 -3.68 -36.78
C LYS A 60 -19.34 -2.81 -37.85
N ARG A 61 -19.43 -1.50 -37.63
CA ARG A 61 -19.95 -0.51 -38.60
C ARG A 61 -18.89 0.00 -39.57
N GLY A 62 -17.67 -0.55 -39.54
CA GLY A 62 -16.59 -0.17 -40.45
C GLY A 62 -15.88 1.13 -40.07
N TRP A 63 -16.02 1.60 -38.83
CA TRP A 63 -15.26 2.76 -38.35
C TRP A 63 -13.77 2.41 -38.26
N SER A 64 -12.91 3.32 -38.72
CA SER A 64 -11.47 3.14 -38.59
C SER A 64 -11.02 3.37 -37.15
N GLU A 65 -9.92 2.74 -36.75
CA GLU A 65 -9.37 2.92 -35.40
C GLU A 65 -8.97 4.39 -35.14
N ALA A 66 -8.55 5.12 -36.18
CA ALA A 66 -8.23 6.54 -36.09
C ALA A 66 -9.46 7.38 -35.74
N ASP A 67 -10.61 7.10 -36.35
CA ASP A 67 -11.87 7.79 -36.07
C ASP A 67 -12.38 7.48 -34.65
N LEU A 68 -12.27 6.22 -34.22
CA LEU A 68 -12.65 5.81 -32.86
C LEU A 68 -11.78 6.48 -31.81
N ARG A 69 -10.47 6.55 -32.05
CA ARG A 69 -9.52 7.23 -31.18
C ARG A 69 -9.78 8.73 -31.11
N ALA A 70 -10.13 9.37 -32.23
CA ALA A 70 -10.51 10.78 -32.26
C ALA A 70 -11.79 11.06 -31.44
N LEU A 71 -12.71 10.09 -31.36
CA LEU A 71 -13.89 10.13 -30.50
C LEU A 71 -13.63 9.70 -29.05
N GLY A 72 -12.41 9.31 -28.70
CA GLY A 72 -12.06 8.84 -27.36
C GLY A 72 -12.57 7.43 -27.03
N ILE A 73 -13.03 6.67 -28.02
CA ILE A 73 -13.43 5.26 -27.87
C ILE A 73 -12.18 4.41 -28.08
N ARG A 74 -11.68 3.79 -27.02
CA ARG A 74 -10.47 2.95 -27.05
C ARG A 74 -10.83 1.49 -26.83
N GLN A 75 -10.05 0.60 -27.45
CA GLN A 75 -10.17 -0.85 -27.27
C GLN A 75 -9.75 -1.27 -25.86
N GLU A 76 -8.73 -0.63 -25.31
CA GLU A 76 -8.24 -0.89 -23.95
C GLU A 76 -8.89 0.10 -22.99
N VAL A 77 -9.72 -0.41 -22.08
CA VAL A 77 -10.14 0.34 -20.90
C VAL A 77 -9.09 0.09 -19.83
N ASP A 78 -8.17 1.03 -19.65
CA ASP A 78 -7.24 1.04 -18.53
C ASP A 78 -8.03 1.17 -17.21
N LEU A 79 -8.48 0.02 -16.69
CA LEU A 79 -9.05 -0.12 -15.34
C LEU A 79 -7.95 -0.14 -14.26
N SER A 80 -6.71 0.18 -14.62
CA SER A 80 -5.58 0.30 -13.70
C SER A 80 -5.68 1.59 -12.86
N ALA A 81 -6.77 1.72 -12.11
CA ALA A 81 -6.71 2.41 -10.84
C ALA A 81 -5.88 1.55 -9.89
N PRO A 82 -5.03 2.12 -9.03
CA PRO A 82 -4.19 1.34 -8.13
C PRO A 82 -5.10 0.50 -7.25
N ALA A 83 -5.03 -0.83 -7.43
CA ALA A 83 -5.64 -1.76 -6.49
C ALA A 83 -5.20 -1.32 -5.09
N PRO A 84 -6.11 -1.14 -4.12
CA PRO A 84 -5.70 -0.85 -2.75
C PRO A 84 -4.76 -1.98 -2.36
N SER A 85 -3.49 -1.63 -2.13
CA SER A 85 -2.49 -2.56 -1.68
C SER A 85 -2.99 -3.12 -0.35
N ARG A 86 -3.64 -4.29 -0.39
CA ARG A 86 -3.87 -5.09 0.81
C ARG A 86 -2.48 -5.30 1.38
N GLY A 87 -2.18 -4.55 2.43
CA GLY A 87 -0.87 -4.50 3.04
C GLY A 87 -0.34 -5.91 3.17
N ARG A 88 0.78 -6.16 2.50
CA ARG A 88 1.62 -7.30 2.82
C ARG A 88 1.94 -7.16 4.30
N ARG A 89 1.21 -7.91 5.13
CA ARG A 89 1.53 -8.11 6.54
C ARG A 89 2.76 -8.99 6.58
N ALA A 90 3.90 -8.40 6.21
CA ALA A 90 5.20 -8.97 6.41
C ALA A 90 5.41 -9.11 7.92
N GLY A 91 5.67 -10.34 8.36
CA GLY A 91 6.29 -10.61 9.64
C GLY A 91 5.46 -10.32 10.90
N ARG A 92 4.43 -11.12 11.17
CA ARG A 92 4.19 -11.51 12.57
C ARG A 92 4.64 -12.95 12.73
N ALA A 93 5.89 -13.11 13.14
CA ALA A 93 6.45 -14.36 13.61
C ALA A 93 5.44 -15.03 14.56
N ARG A 94 5.11 -16.28 14.25
CA ARG A 94 4.43 -17.21 15.14
C ARG A 94 5.21 -17.25 16.45
N ARG A 95 4.70 -16.63 17.52
CA ARG A 95 5.00 -17.12 18.87
C ARG A 95 4.18 -18.39 19.05
N SER A 96 4.81 -19.53 18.83
CA SER A 96 4.31 -20.82 19.29
C SER A 96 4.94 -21.11 20.66
N PRO A 97 4.17 -21.62 21.64
CA PRO A 97 4.65 -21.89 22.98
C PRO A 97 5.29 -23.28 23.07
N ALA A 98 6.40 -23.42 23.81
CA ALA A 98 6.78 -24.62 24.56
C ALA A 98 8.16 -24.41 25.20
N GLN A 99 8.24 -24.50 26.53
CA GLN A 99 9.46 -24.95 27.22
C GLN A 99 9.60 -26.48 27.03
N PRO A 100 10.81 -27.05 27.05
CA PRO A 100 11.34 -27.58 28.31
C PRO A 100 12.88 -27.46 28.49
N SER A 101 13.27 -27.66 29.75
CA SER A 101 14.62 -27.76 30.32
C SER A 101 15.60 -28.70 29.62
N GLY A 102 16.91 -28.42 29.76
CA GLY A 102 18.01 -29.35 29.50
C GLY A 102 19.37 -28.66 29.36
N GLU A 103 20.38 -29.15 30.06
CA GLU A 103 21.66 -28.54 30.43
C GLU A 103 22.72 -28.41 29.30
N PRO A 104 23.79 -27.60 29.50
CA PRO A 104 24.90 -27.48 28.55
C PRO A 104 25.96 -28.55 28.81
N THR A 105 26.21 -29.42 27.83
CA THR A 105 27.40 -30.27 27.82
C THR A 105 28.31 -29.91 26.64
N THR A 106 29.55 -29.66 27.02
CA THR A 106 30.72 -29.38 26.19
C THR A 106 31.16 -30.63 25.44
N SER A 107 31.45 -30.52 24.15
CA SER A 107 32.53 -31.31 23.53
C SER A 107 32.94 -30.76 22.17
N ALA A 108 34.24 -30.85 21.96
CA ALA A 108 35.05 -30.14 20.99
C ALA A 108 35.16 -30.83 19.62
N SER A 109 35.91 -30.15 18.75
CA SER A 109 36.73 -30.66 17.64
C SER A 109 36.07 -30.85 16.27
N SER A 110 36.41 -29.93 15.35
CA SER A 110 37.11 -30.27 14.10
C SER A 110 37.64 -29.00 13.42
N PRO A 111 38.96 -28.90 13.13
CA PRO A 111 39.51 -27.86 12.27
C PRO A 111 39.82 -28.39 10.87
N GLY A 112 39.77 -27.49 9.89
CA GLY A 112 40.53 -27.59 8.65
C GLY A 112 39.73 -28.05 7.43
N SER A 113 39.52 -27.13 6.49
CA SER A 113 40.01 -27.38 5.13
C SER A 113 40.03 -26.07 4.33
N THR A 114 41.24 -25.70 3.95
CA THR A 114 41.60 -24.58 3.08
C THR A 114 41.17 -24.89 1.65
N ALA A 115 40.46 -23.97 1.00
CA ALA A 115 40.39 -23.95 -0.46
C ALA A 115 40.40 -22.50 -0.96
N HIS A 116 41.38 -22.25 -1.81
CA HIS A 116 41.75 -20.99 -2.43
C HIS A 116 40.80 -20.70 -3.60
N SER A 117 40.42 -19.45 -3.81
CA SER A 117 40.07 -18.95 -5.14
C SER A 117 40.27 -17.44 -5.20
N SER A 118 41.37 -17.07 -5.85
CA SER A 118 41.68 -15.73 -6.31
C SER A 118 40.90 -15.39 -7.57
N ALA A 119 40.59 -14.10 -7.74
CA ALA A 119 40.73 -13.28 -8.96
C ALA A 119 39.49 -12.45 -9.34
N GLY A 120 39.73 -11.18 -9.70
CA GLY A 120 38.83 -10.32 -10.47
C GLY A 120 38.24 -9.14 -9.67
N HIS A 121 38.98 -8.05 -9.40
CA HIS A 121 39.08 -6.84 -10.25
C HIS A 121 37.73 -6.18 -10.63
N ALA A 122 37.42 -5.03 -10.03
CA ALA A 122 37.09 -3.79 -10.75
C ALA A 122 36.97 -2.61 -9.77
N LEU A 123 37.69 -1.52 -10.10
CA LEU A 123 37.61 -0.22 -9.46
C LEU A 123 36.34 0.53 -9.90
N SER A 124 35.76 1.33 -8.97
CA SER A 124 35.14 2.69 -9.04
C SER A 124 34.40 3.17 -10.33
N PRO A 125 33.49 4.18 -10.29
CA PRO A 125 33.40 5.29 -9.34
C PRO A 125 32.00 5.82 -8.93
N SER A 126 32.00 6.69 -7.93
CA SER A 126 30.95 7.67 -7.61
C SER A 126 30.62 8.61 -8.77
N PRO A 127 29.39 9.12 -8.87
CA PRO A 127 29.15 10.45 -9.41
C PRO A 127 28.84 11.46 -8.31
N SER A 128 29.70 12.49 -8.28
CA SER A 128 29.58 13.71 -7.49
C SER A 128 28.28 14.47 -7.76
N ALA A 129 27.89 15.20 -6.72
CA ALA A 129 27.00 16.35 -6.80
C ALA A 129 27.37 17.29 -7.96
N SER A 130 26.35 17.81 -8.63
CA SER A 130 26.44 19.05 -9.42
C SER A 130 25.39 19.99 -8.88
N GLU A 131 25.89 21.07 -8.28
CA GLU A 131 25.20 22.33 -8.03
C GLU A 131 24.90 23.06 -9.36
N GLU A 132 24.22 24.21 -9.23
CA GLU A 132 23.95 25.25 -10.25
C GLU A 132 22.81 24.94 -11.25
N THR A 133 21.78 25.78 -11.47
CA THR A 133 21.62 27.24 -11.28
C THR A 133 20.12 27.60 -11.38
N PRO A 134 19.63 28.68 -10.72
CA PRO A 134 18.25 29.16 -10.88
C PRO A 134 18.10 30.09 -12.10
N ALA A 135 17.10 29.83 -12.94
CA ALA A 135 16.71 30.74 -14.02
C ALA A 135 15.46 31.54 -13.64
N ALA A 136 15.63 32.85 -13.64
CA ALA A 136 14.69 33.88 -13.27
C ALA A 136 13.67 34.23 -14.37
N ALA A 137 12.66 35.00 -13.94
CA ALA A 137 11.78 35.88 -14.72
C ALA A 137 10.79 35.16 -15.66
N GLY A 138 9.47 35.35 -15.54
CA GLY A 138 8.74 36.58 -15.26
C GLY A 138 7.86 36.88 -16.47
N ARG A 139 6.53 36.90 -16.29
CA ARG A 139 5.52 37.65 -17.06
C ARG A 139 4.12 37.17 -16.70
N THR A 140 3.38 38.02 -16.00
CA THR A 140 1.92 38.09 -16.07
C THR A 140 1.57 39.57 -16.19
N TRP A 141 0.87 39.93 -17.26
CA TRP A 141 0.01 41.11 -17.32
C TRP A 141 -1.42 40.59 -17.25
#